data_AF-A0A660S6U0-F1
#
_entry.id   AF-A0A660S6U0-F1
#
_cell.length_a   1.000
_cell.length_b   1.000
_cell.length_c   1.000
_cell.angle_alpha   90.00
_cell.angle_beta   90.00
_cell.angle_gamma   90.00
#
_symmetry.space_group_name_H-M   'P 1'
#
loop_
_entity.id
_entity.type
_entity.pdbx_description
1 polymer ?
#
loop_
_entity_poly.entity_id
_entity_poly.type
_entity_poly.pdbx_seq_one_letter_code
_entity_poly.pdbx_strand_id
1 'polypeptide(L)'
;MYVDVVKERTINYVTRCRCVEGGFCFYRLEEPNASDTYYALSILNLLGIDIEDDDTVFYLKNLQKKDGSYSSIYSAYYSIKSLLLLNEKPISSPRAYILNNINFYNVNKLPVEVISIFKPLWYLMDLCFRLKIELDDKLKRDLINFVLTFRNDDNGFGNTNSTLIETFQALSILNWLDYEIDSLGVKSFIKRCESPVYGFVNVPNTAPSFIEHIHAGVMVSNLLDYKPHYISQCVKFIMGCQNNNGGFSRGSIGISTLEYTYYAIESLANLSIS
;
A
#
# COMPACT_ATOMS: atom_id res chain seq x y z
N MET A 1 -16.04 7.04 -21.48
CA MET A 1 -17.42 6.85 -20.97
C MET A 1 -17.46 5.96 -19.72
N TYR A 2 -17.09 4.67 -19.78
CA TYR A 2 -17.12 3.79 -18.59
C TYR A 2 -16.12 4.22 -17.51
N VAL A 3 -14.89 4.57 -17.90
CA VAL A 3 -13.85 5.08 -16.99
C VAL A 3 -14.28 6.39 -16.30
N ASP A 4 -14.94 7.29 -17.03
CA ASP A 4 -15.40 8.58 -16.49
C ASP A 4 -16.50 8.41 -15.44
N VAL A 5 -17.43 7.48 -15.66
CA VAL A 5 -18.50 7.17 -14.69
C VAL A 5 -17.94 6.53 -13.43
N VAL A 6 -16.95 5.63 -13.54
CA VAL A 6 -16.27 5.04 -12.37
C VAL A 6 -15.57 6.14 -11.58
N LYS A 7 -14.84 7.01 -12.25
CA LYS A 7 -14.15 8.16 -11.66
C LYS A 7 -15.11 9.05 -10.87
N GLU A 8 -16.19 9.51 -11.49
CA GLU A 8 -17.17 10.41 -10.84
C GLU A 8 -17.81 9.76 -9.60
N ARG A 9 -18.23 8.50 -9.71
CA ARG A 9 -18.82 7.77 -8.58
C ARG A 9 -17.82 7.59 -7.43
N THR A 10 -16.56 7.32 -7.75
CA THR A 10 -15.51 7.19 -6.74
C THR A 10 -15.21 8.52 -6.05
N ILE A 11 -15.13 9.63 -6.80
CA ILE A 11 -14.96 10.97 -6.21
C ILE A 11 -16.12 11.26 -5.25
N ASN A 12 -17.36 11.05 -5.69
CA ASN A 12 -18.55 11.24 -4.85
C ASN A 12 -18.54 10.37 -3.58
N TYR A 13 -18.05 9.13 -3.67
CA TYR A 13 -17.87 8.28 -2.49
C TYR A 13 -16.87 8.88 -1.51
N VAL A 14 -15.67 9.23 -1.98
CA VAL A 14 -14.58 9.74 -1.14
C VAL A 14 -14.96 11.07 -0.49
N THR A 15 -15.57 12.00 -1.23
CA THR A 15 -16.02 13.30 -0.69
C THR A 15 -17.02 13.13 0.45
N ARG A 16 -17.91 12.12 0.39
CA ARG A 16 -18.88 11.82 1.45
C ARG A 16 -18.26 11.19 2.70
N CYS A 17 -17.01 10.74 2.62
CA CYS A 17 -16.26 10.20 3.75
C CYS A 17 -15.45 11.27 4.49
N ARG A 18 -15.40 12.50 3.99
CA ARG A 18 -14.73 13.60 4.69
C ARG A 18 -15.51 13.96 5.96
N CYS A 19 -14.83 13.98 7.11
CA CYS A 19 -15.35 14.44 8.39
C CYS A 19 -15.40 15.96 8.44
N VAL A 20 -16.23 16.58 9.27
CA VAL A 20 -16.36 18.05 9.35
C VAL A 20 -15.05 18.69 9.82
N GLU A 21 -14.44 18.18 10.89
CA GLU A 21 -13.23 18.75 11.51
C GLU A 21 -11.92 18.28 10.85
N GLY A 22 -12.01 17.74 9.63
CA GLY A 22 -10.87 17.25 8.85
C GLY A 22 -10.66 15.74 8.99
N GLY A 23 -9.87 15.19 8.07
CA GLY A 23 -9.67 13.76 7.92
C GLY A 23 -10.90 13.05 7.33
N PHE A 24 -10.79 11.73 7.19
CA PHE A 24 -11.80 10.90 6.55
C PHE A 24 -12.15 9.66 7.39
N CYS A 25 -13.37 9.19 7.21
CA CYS A 25 -13.94 8.00 7.85
C CYS A 25 -14.83 7.24 6.85
N PHE A 26 -14.45 6.00 6.49
CA PHE A 26 -15.17 5.27 5.42
C PHE A 26 -16.63 4.92 5.80
N TYR A 27 -16.90 4.73 7.10
CA TYR A 27 -18.23 4.44 7.63
C TYR A 27 -19.05 5.71 7.98
N ARG A 28 -18.48 6.89 7.69
CA ARG A 28 -19.16 8.21 7.71
C ARG A 28 -19.72 8.60 9.08
N LEU A 29 -18.96 8.31 10.14
CA LEU A 29 -19.10 8.96 11.43
C LEU A 29 -18.03 10.06 11.55
N GLU A 30 -18.22 10.98 12.49
CA GLU A 30 -17.25 12.05 12.80
C GLU A 30 -16.08 11.47 13.64
N GLU A 31 -15.42 10.46 13.08
CA GLU A 31 -14.34 9.69 13.70
C GLU A 31 -13.19 9.52 12.69
N PRO A 32 -12.52 10.63 12.29
CA PRO A 32 -11.46 10.57 11.30
C PRO A 32 -10.28 9.74 11.83
N ASN A 33 -9.72 8.91 10.94
CA ASN A 33 -8.50 8.15 11.23
C ASN A 33 -7.45 8.37 10.14
N ALA A 34 -6.18 8.20 10.52
CA ALA A 34 -5.05 8.47 9.64
C ALA A 34 -5.08 7.60 8.37
N SER A 35 -5.45 6.32 8.49
CA SER A 35 -5.47 5.38 7.37
C SER A 35 -6.50 5.74 6.31
N ASP A 36 -7.75 5.98 6.72
CA ASP A 36 -8.81 6.41 5.82
C ASP A 36 -8.48 7.75 5.18
N THR A 37 -7.93 8.69 5.96
CA THR A 37 -7.47 9.99 5.45
C THR A 37 -6.43 9.82 4.35
N TYR A 38 -5.41 8.99 4.57
CA TYR A 38 -4.39 8.70 3.56
C TYR A 38 -4.99 8.10 2.29
N TYR A 39 -5.86 7.10 2.43
CA TYR A 39 -6.44 6.44 1.26
C TYR A 39 -7.38 7.37 0.48
N ALA A 40 -8.16 8.22 1.16
CA ALA A 40 -9.00 9.22 0.52
C ALA A 40 -8.19 10.22 -0.31
N LEU A 41 -7.17 10.84 0.29
CA LEU A 41 -6.25 11.74 -0.40
C LEU A 41 -5.49 11.01 -1.53
N SER A 42 -5.13 9.75 -1.25
CA SER A 42 -4.69 8.69 -2.16
C SER A 42 -5.40 8.72 -3.52
N ILE A 43 -6.69 8.40 -3.41
CA ILE A 43 -7.62 8.25 -4.51
C ILE A 43 -7.80 9.58 -5.24
N LEU A 44 -8.02 10.67 -4.52
CA LEU A 44 -8.24 11.98 -5.13
C LEU A 44 -7.01 12.44 -5.95
N ASN A 45 -5.81 12.28 -5.41
CA ASN A 45 -4.57 12.56 -6.13
C ASN A 45 -4.42 11.69 -7.39
N LEU A 46 -4.66 10.37 -7.30
CA LEU A 46 -4.63 9.47 -8.46
C LEU A 46 -5.67 9.85 -9.54
N LEU A 47 -6.80 10.43 -9.14
CA LEU A 47 -7.85 10.89 -10.05
C LEU A 47 -7.62 12.32 -10.55
N GLY A 48 -6.50 12.97 -10.19
CA GLY A 48 -6.15 14.32 -10.60
C GLY A 48 -7.08 15.39 -10.02
N ILE A 49 -7.55 15.17 -8.79
CA ILE A 49 -8.32 16.15 -8.03
C ILE A 49 -7.36 16.87 -7.09
N ASP A 50 -7.23 18.17 -7.28
CA ASP A 50 -6.48 19.04 -6.36
C ASP A 50 -7.24 19.15 -5.03
N ILE A 51 -6.51 19.07 -3.92
CA ILE A 51 -7.07 19.04 -2.57
C ILE A 51 -6.42 20.15 -1.77
N GLU A 52 -7.22 21.15 -1.41
CA GLU A 52 -6.87 22.16 -0.41
C GLU A 52 -7.79 21.95 0.78
N ASP A 53 -7.21 21.56 1.92
CA ASP A 53 -7.98 21.09 3.06
C ASP A 53 -7.24 21.37 4.38
N ASP A 54 -7.35 22.62 4.85
CA ASP A 54 -6.67 23.10 6.06
C ASP A 54 -7.09 22.36 7.33
N ASP A 55 -8.36 21.93 7.43
CA ASP A 55 -8.84 21.16 8.58
C ASP A 55 -8.15 19.79 8.62
N THR A 56 -8.05 19.11 7.47
CA THR A 56 -7.33 17.85 7.35
C THR A 56 -5.84 18.03 7.64
N VAL A 57 -5.21 19.11 7.17
CA VAL A 57 -3.82 19.44 7.52
C VAL A 57 -3.66 19.63 9.03
N PHE A 58 -4.56 20.38 9.67
CA PHE A 58 -4.55 20.61 11.11
C PHE A 58 -4.72 19.30 11.90
N TYR A 59 -5.70 18.48 11.53
CA TYR A 59 -5.91 17.14 12.07
C TYR A 59 -4.66 16.28 11.98
N LEU A 60 -4.06 16.17 10.78
CA LEU A 60 -2.87 15.34 10.54
C LEU A 60 -1.65 15.82 11.33
N LYS A 61 -1.45 17.14 11.44
CA LYS A 61 -0.38 17.74 12.24
C LYS A 61 -0.55 17.42 13.73
N ASN A 62 -1.78 17.43 14.25
CA ASN A 62 -2.08 17.09 15.65
C ASN A 62 -1.87 15.59 15.99
N LEU A 63 -1.71 14.71 15.01
CA LEU A 63 -1.31 13.31 15.25
C LEU A 63 0.15 13.19 15.69
N GLN A 64 0.99 14.21 15.43
CA GLN A 64 2.40 14.20 15.78
C GLN A 64 2.66 14.85 17.15
N LYS A 65 3.51 14.21 17.96
CA LYS A 65 4.02 14.82 19.19
C LYS A 65 5.15 15.81 18.89
N LYS A 66 5.38 16.77 19.79
CA LYS A 66 6.40 17.82 19.63
C LYS A 66 7.83 17.27 19.43
N ASP A 67 8.12 16.10 19.99
CA ASP A 67 9.42 15.41 19.85
C ASP A 67 9.61 14.69 18.50
N GLY A 68 8.63 14.80 17.59
CA GLY A 68 8.65 14.16 16.27
C GLY A 68 8.09 12.74 16.24
N SER A 69 7.71 12.18 17.39
CA SER A 69 7.15 10.84 17.50
C SER A 69 5.65 10.78 17.22
N TYR A 70 5.17 9.56 16.95
CA TYR A 70 3.76 9.23 16.75
C TYR A 70 3.33 8.11 17.70
N SER A 71 2.02 7.93 17.85
CA SER A 71 1.46 6.85 18.66
C SER A 71 1.78 5.44 18.13
N SER A 72 2.00 5.31 16.82
CA SER A 72 2.41 4.06 16.17
C SER A 72 3.07 4.33 14.81
N ILE A 73 3.77 3.33 14.27
CA ILE A 73 4.34 3.39 12.91
C ILE A 73 3.27 3.60 11.84
N TYR A 74 2.06 3.07 12.05
CA TYR A 74 0.94 3.22 11.13
C TYR A 74 0.41 4.66 11.15
N SER A 75 0.27 5.25 12.35
CA SER A 75 -0.10 6.65 12.50
C SER A 75 0.94 7.56 11.85
N ALA A 76 2.24 7.29 12.06
CA ALA A 76 3.32 8.00 11.39
C ALA A 76 3.23 7.88 9.86
N TYR A 77 3.12 6.66 9.35
CA TYR A 77 3.05 6.39 7.91
C TYR A 77 1.92 7.16 7.25
N TYR A 78 0.69 6.94 7.72
CA TYR A 78 -0.47 7.54 7.09
C TYR A 78 -0.53 9.06 7.30
N SER A 79 -0.13 9.57 8.47
CA SER A 79 -0.08 11.02 8.73
C SER A 79 0.91 11.72 7.80
N ILE A 80 2.16 11.23 7.75
CA ILE A 80 3.22 11.85 6.96
C ILE A 80 2.88 11.77 5.47
N LYS A 81 2.44 10.61 4.99
CA LYS A 81 2.08 10.43 3.57
C LYS A 81 0.91 11.32 3.16
N SER A 82 -0.09 11.49 4.03
CA SER A 82 -1.20 12.42 3.80
C SER A 82 -0.73 13.86 3.72
N LEU A 83 0.15 14.30 4.64
CA LEU A 83 0.72 15.65 4.59
C LEU A 83 1.51 15.88 3.30
N LEU A 84 2.32 14.90 2.86
CA LEU A 84 3.07 15.01 1.60
C LEU A 84 2.15 15.14 0.38
N LEU A 85 1.00 14.45 0.35
CA LEU A 85 0.00 14.59 -0.71
C LEU A 85 -0.64 15.99 -0.73
N LEU A 86 -0.75 16.62 0.43
CA LEU A 86 -1.25 17.99 0.60
C LEU A 86 -0.14 19.05 0.44
N ASN A 87 1.06 18.65 -0.02
CA ASN A 87 2.24 19.52 -0.12
C ASN A 87 2.68 20.15 1.22
N GLU A 88 2.34 19.50 2.33
CA GLU A 88 2.63 19.91 3.69
C GLU A 88 3.73 19.07 4.33
N LYS A 89 4.23 19.54 5.48
CA LYS A 89 5.26 18.84 6.26
C LYS A 89 4.77 18.54 7.68
N PRO A 90 5.31 17.48 8.32
CA PRO A 90 5.14 17.26 9.76
C PRO A 90 5.62 18.47 10.57
N ILE A 91 5.08 18.65 11.78
CA ILE A 91 5.43 19.74 12.70
C ILE A 91 6.92 19.67 13.11
N SER A 92 7.40 18.45 13.35
CA SER A 92 8.77 18.16 13.77
C SER A 92 9.37 17.07 12.88
N SER A 93 10.70 17.01 12.78
CA SER A 93 11.38 15.97 12.00
C SER A 93 11.08 14.56 12.56
N PRO A 94 10.49 13.64 11.77
CA PRO A 94 10.20 12.29 12.23
C PRO A 94 11.41 11.33 12.10
N ARG A 95 12.58 11.84 11.66
CA ARG A 95 13.76 11.01 11.32
C ARG A 95 14.17 10.08 12.46
N ALA A 96 14.33 10.61 13.68
CA ALA A 96 14.76 9.81 14.82
C ALA A 96 13.73 8.72 15.17
N TYR A 97 12.43 9.05 15.10
CA TYR A 97 11.35 8.09 15.34
C TYR A 97 11.39 6.94 14.33
N ILE A 98 11.53 7.24 13.03
CA ILE A 98 11.58 6.23 11.96
C ILE A 98 12.79 5.32 12.14
N LEU A 99 13.99 5.90 12.29
CA LEU A 99 15.23 5.12 12.43
C LEU A 99 15.22 4.22 13.67
N ASN A 100 14.70 4.71 14.80
CA ASN A 100 14.57 3.91 16.01
C ASN A 100 13.64 2.71 15.81
N ASN A 101 12.54 2.87 15.05
CA ASN A 101 11.63 1.76 14.73
C ASN A 101 12.23 0.74 13.74
N ILE A 102 13.12 1.18 12.84
CA ILE A 102 13.83 0.27 11.92
C ILE A 102 14.84 -0.61 12.67
N ASN A 103 15.54 -0.06 13.67
CA ASN A 103 16.57 -0.80 14.43
C ASN A 103 16.05 -2.02 15.20
N PHE A 104 14.72 -2.19 15.32
CA PHE A 104 14.12 -3.37 15.96
C PHE A 104 13.98 -4.58 15.03
N TYR A 105 14.08 -4.42 13.71
CA TYR A 105 14.03 -5.56 12.78
C TYR A 105 15.33 -6.36 12.86
N ASN A 106 15.26 -7.49 13.55
CA ASN A 106 16.35 -8.46 13.64
C ASN A 106 15.75 -9.85 13.36
N VAL A 107 16.44 -10.64 12.52
CA VAL A 107 16.06 -12.01 12.13
C VAL A 107 15.72 -12.89 13.35
N ASN A 108 16.31 -12.60 14.51
CA ASN A 108 16.15 -13.39 15.74
C ASN A 108 14.99 -12.95 16.66
N LYS A 109 14.18 -11.96 16.27
CA LYS A 109 13.19 -11.32 17.18
C LYS A 109 11.76 -11.24 16.63
N LEU A 110 11.43 -11.94 15.56
CA LEU A 110 10.06 -11.94 15.07
C LEU A 110 9.13 -12.69 16.04
N PRO A 111 8.06 -12.05 16.54
CA PRO A 111 7.02 -12.75 17.29
C PRO A 111 6.41 -13.85 16.42
N VAL A 112 5.99 -14.96 17.04
CA VAL A 112 5.37 -16.11 16.34
C VAL A 112 4.04 -15.73 15.65
N GLU A 113 3.44 -14.61 16.04
CA GLU A 113 2.09 -14.17 15.64
C GLU A 113 2.08 -13.08 14.55
N VAL A 114 3.17 -12.90 13.81
CA VAL A 114 3.26 -11.84 12.79
C VAL A 114 2.34 -12.16 11.59
N ILE A 115 1.27 -11.38 11.44
CA ILE A 115 0.27 -11.51 10.37
C ILE A 115 0.85 -11.15 8.99
N SER A 116 1.79 -10.21 8.95
CA SER A 116 2.55 -9.83 7.74
C SER A 116 3.97 -9.43 8.13
N ILE A 117 4.97 -10.10 7.55
CA ILE A 117 6.37 -9.96 7.97
C ILE A 117 6.89 -8.59 7.55
N PHE A 118 6.58 -8.20 6.32
CA PHE A 118 7.16 -7.01 5.71
C PHE A 118 6.35 -5.75 5.88
N LYS A 119 5.02 -5.81 6.06
CA LYS A 119 4.17 -4.59 6.07
C LYS A 119 4.68 -3.47 6.99
N PRO A 120 5.04 -3.73 8.26
CA PRO A 120 5.64 -2.72 9.12
C PRO A 120 6.95 -2.12 8.59
N LEU A 121 7.87 -2.97 8.11
CA LEU A 121 9.16 -2.54 7.56
C LEU A 121 8.97 -1.77 6.24
N TRP A 122 8.03 -2.21 5.41
CA TRP A 122 7.66 -1.56 4.14
C TRP A 122 7.21 -0.11 4.38
N TYR A 123 6.39 0.14 5.40
CA TYR A 123 5.99 1.50 5.77
C TYR A 123 7.17 2.38 6.19
N LEU A 124 8.06 1.85 7.02
CA LEU A 124 9.24 2.60 7.45
C LEU A 124 10.19 2.89 6.28
N MET A 125 10.37 1.93 5.38
CA MET A 125 11.24 2.07 4.21
C MET A 125 10.67 3.02 3.14
N ASP A 126 9.36 3.00 2.88
CA ASP A 126 8.71 4.01 2.03
C ASP A 126 8.89 5.40 2.64
N LEU A 127 8.68 5.57 3.96
CA LEU A 127 8.93 6.87 4.61
C LEU A 127 10.39 7.31 4.47
N CYS A 128 11.35 6.39 4.64
CA CYS A 128 12.76 6.71 4.45
C CYS A 128 13.02 7.23 3.04
N PHE A 129 12.51 6.52 2.03
CA PHE A 129 12.64 6.91 0.63
C PHE A 129 11.99 8.28 0.36
N ARG A 130 10.73 8.48 0.77
CA ARG A 130 9.95 9.71 0.51
C ARG A 130 10.53 10.93 1.21
N LEU A 131 11.06 10.76 2.42
CA LEU A 131 11.66 11.83 3.22
C LEU A 131 13.17 11.98 2.97
N LYS A 132 13.76 11.18 2.07
CA LYS A 132 15.20 11.17 1.78
C LYS A 132 16.04 10.95 3.04
N ILE A 133 15.58 10.04 3.91
CA ILE A 133 16.30 9.62 5.12
C ILE A 133 17.36 8.61 4.70
N GLU A 134 18.62 9.03 4.77
CA GLU A 134 19.74 8.13 4.52
C GLU A 134 19.91 7.12 5.67
N LEU A 135 20.10 5.86 5.29
CA LEU A 135 20.48 4.75 6.15
C LEU A 135 21.97 4.49 6.00
N ASP A 136 22.66 4.14 7.09
CA ASP A 136 24.06 3.73 7.01
C ASP A 136 24.23 2.37 6.32
N ASP A 137 25.41 2.15 5.75
CA ASP A 137 25.67 0.95 4.94
C ASP A 137 25.53 -0.36 5.71
N LYS A 138 25.79 -0.35 7.02
CA LYS A 138 25.64 -1.56 7.84
C LYS A 138 24.16 -1.89 7.98
N LEU A 139 23.33 -0.91 8.36
CA LEU A 139 21.90 -1.09 8.48
C LEU A 139 21.27 -1.51 7.15
N LYS A 140 21.68 -0.90 6.02
CA LYS A 140 21.22 -1.31 4.68
C LYS A 140 21.51 -2.80 4.43
N ARG A 141 22.74 -3.26 4.67
CA ARG A 141 23.11 -4.67 4.50
C ARG A 141 22.33 -5.60 5.42
N ASP A 142 22.15 -5.21 6.69
CA ASP A 142 21.42 -6.00 7.67
C ASP A 142 19.94 -6.17 7.25
N LEU A 143 19.31 -5.11 6.72
CA LEU A 143 17.93 -5.16 6.21
C LEU A 143 17.82 -5.99 4.93
N ILE A 144 18.76 -5.86 3.98
CA ILE A 144 18.79 -6.70 2.77
C ILE A 144 18.87 -8.17 3.17
N ASN A 145 19.82 -8.51 4.05
CA ASN A 145 19.98 -9.88 4.53
C ASN A 145 18.72 -10.39 5.22
N PHE A 146 18.08 -9.58 6.07
CA PHE A 146 16.81 -9.90 6.71
C PHE A 146 15.71 -10.19 5.69
N VAL A 147 15.52 -9.36 4.66
CA VAL A 147 14.47 -9.61 3.66
C VAL A 147 14.75 -10.89 2.88
N LEU A 148 16.02 -11.12 2.50
CA LEU A 148 16.44 -12.31 1.75
C LEU A 148 16.26 -13.62 2.53
N THR A 149 16.21 -13.62 3.87
CA THR A 149 15.95 -14.85 4.64
C THR A 149 14.55 -15.43 4.44
N PHE A 150 13.60 -14.63 3.94
CA PHE A 150 12.21 -15.07 3.68
C PHE A 150 11.96 -15.42 2.21
N ARG A 151 13.01 -15.47 1.39
CA ARG A 151 12.90 -15.99 0.03
C ARG A 151 12.77 -17.52 0.10
N ASN A 152 11.78 -18.06 -0.60
CA ASN A 152 11.58 -19.52 -0.69
C ASN A 152 12.11 -20.08 -2.02
N ASP A 153 12.17 -21.42 -2.11
CA ASP A 153 12.65 -22.16 -3.29
C ASP A 153 11.90 -21.82 -4.59
N ASP A 154 10.70 -21.29 -4.45
CA ASP A 154 9.81 -20.92 -5.54
C ASP A 154 10.06 -19.49 -6.06
N ASN A 155 11.10 -18.81 -5.53
CA ASN A 155 11.49 -17.42 -5.75
C ASN A 155 10.52 -16.35 -5.25
N GLY A 156 9.41 -16.71 -4.61
CA GLY A 156 8.59 -15.75 -3.87
C GLY A 156 9.15 -15.47 -2.47
N PHE A 157 8.48 -14.57 -1.75
CA PHE A 157 8.79 -14.25 -0.36
C PHE A 157 7.62 -14.51 0.58
N GLY A 158 7.92 -14.95 1.80
CA GLY A 158 6.98 -15.15 2.90
C GLY A 158 7.56 -16.04 4.01
N ASN A 159 6.84 -16.19 5.13
CA ASN A 159 7.37 -16.86 6.34
C ASN A 159 7.62 -18.36 6.11
N THR A 160 6.53 -19.08 5.88
CA THR A 160 6.54 -20.53 5.61
C THR A 160 6.27 -20.79 4.13
N ASN A 161 5.45 -19.95 3.51
CA ASN A 161 5.08 -20.05 2.11
C ASN A 161 5.14 -18.66 1.50
N SER A 162 5.51 -18.60 0.22
CA SER A 162 5.49 -17.38 -0.55
C SER A 162 4.07 -16.88 -0.77
N THR A 163 3.85 -15.57 -0.63
CA THR A 163 2.60 -14.92 -1.00
C THR A 163 2.88 -13.72 -1.91
N LEU A 164 1.92 -13.37 -2.76
CA LEU A 164 2.03 -12.25 -3.69
C LEU A 164 2.19 -10.92 -2.95
N ILE A 165 1.47 -10.74 -1.84
CA ILE A 165 1.57 -9.54 -0.99
C ILE A 165 2.97 -9.42 -0.37
N GLU A 166 3.47 -10.47 0.29
CA GLU A 166 4.80 -10.43 0.93
C GLU A 166 5.90 -10.30 -0.13
N THR A 167 5.73 -10.92 -1.30
CA THR A 167 6.66 -10.79 -2.43
C THR A 167 6.73 -9.36 -2.96
N PHE A 168 5.59 -8.71 -3.15
CA PHE A 168 5.54 -7.30 -3.54
C PHE A 168 6.25 -6.40 -2.50
N GLN A 169 5.97 -6.62 -1.22
CA GLN A 169 6.56 -5.82 -0.14
C GLN A 169 8.08 -6.03 -0.03
N ALA A 170 8.54 -7.29 -0.10
CA ALA A 170 9.96 -7.63 -0.09
C ALA A 170 10.72 -6.95 -1.24
N LEU A 171 10.19 -7.06 -2.47
CA LEU A 171 10.80 -6.44 -3.64
C LEU A 171 10.81 -4.91 -3.54
N SER A 172 9.75 -4.30 -3.02
CA SER A 172 9.72 -2.84 -2.81
C SER A 172 10.81 -2.41 -1.83
N ILE A 173 10.96 -3.11 -0.71
CA ILE A 173 12.00 -2.84 0.29
C ILE A 173 13.40 -2.99 -0.32
N LEU A 174 13.65 -4.10 -1.01
CA LEU A 174 14.94 -4.36 -1.68
C LEU A 174 15.26 -3.29 -2.72
N ASN A 175 14.26 -2.88 -3.51
CA ASN A 175 14.41 -1.81 -4.49
C ASN A 175 14.76 -0.46 -3.84
N TRP A 176 14.11 -0.07 -2.74
CA TRP A 176 14.46 1.14 -1.99
C TRP A 176 15.83 1.07 -1.29
N LEU A 177 16.37 -0.14 -1.12
CA LEU A 177 17.71 -0.38 -0.60
C LEU A 177 18.76 -0.50 -1.71
N ASP A 178 18.40 -0.16 -2.95
CA ASP A 178 19.26 -0.21 -4.14
C ASP A 178 19.77 -1.63 -4.47
N TYR A 179 18.99 -2.67 -4.13
CA TYR A 179 19.32 -4.07 -4.45
C TYR A 179 18.83 -4.47 -5.85
N GLU A 180 19.61 -5.27 -6.59
CA GLU A 180 19.28 -5.72 -7.94
C GLU A 180 18.17 -6.78 -7.95
N ILE A 181 16.91 -6.33 -7.97
CA ILE A 181 15.73 -7.19 -7.84
C ILE A 181 15.47 -8.10 -9.05
N ASP A 182 15.90 -7.71 -10.27
CA ASP A 182 15.70 -8.50 -11.48
C ASP A 182 16.45 -9.84 -11.45
N SER A 183 17.57 -9.88 -10.72
CA SER A 183 18.40 -11.08 -10.54
C SER A 183 17.72 -12.18 -9.69
N LEU A 184 16.64 -11.84 -8.97
CA LEU A 184 15.97 -12.74 -8.02
C LEU A 184 15.04 -13.76 -8.68
N GLY A 185 14.74 -13.63 -9.98
CA GLY A 185 13.92 -14.60 -10.70
C GLY A 185 12.45 -14.66 -10.25
N VAL A 186 11.94 -13.60 -9.62
CA VAL A 186 10.57 -13.53 -9.05
C VAL A 186 9.47 -13.56 -10.12
N LYS A 187 9.77 -13.18 -11.37
CA LYS A 187 8.83 -13.26 -12.49
C LYS A 187 8.20 -14.65 -12.64
N SER A 188 8.95 -15.72 -12.32
CA SER A 188 8.41 -17.09 -12.36
C SER A 188 7.36 -17.36 -11.28
N PHE A 189 7.51 -16.77 -10.09
CA PHE A 189 6.52 -16.81 -9.01
C PHE A 189 5.26 -16.04 -9.39
N ILE A 190 5.41 -14.81 -9.89
CA ILE A 190 4.29 -13.96 -10.31
C ILE A 190 3.45 -14.66 -11.38
N LYS A 191 4.10 -15.28 -12.38
CA LYS A 191 3.41 -16.06 -13.41
C LYS A 191 2.56 -17.21 -12.84
N ARG A 192 2.96 -17.83 -11.74
CA ARG A 192 2.17 -18.89 -11.08
C ARG A 192 1.03 -18.35 -10.23
N CYS A 193 1.10 -17.09 -9.81
CA CYS A 193 0.02 -16.38 -9.13
C CYS A 193 -1.03 -15.81 -10.09
N GLU A 194 -0.77 -15.81 -11.40
CA GLU A 194 -1.76 -15.41 -12.40
C GLU A 194 -2.94 -16.37 -12.47
N SER A 195 -4.14 -15.82 -12.65
CA SER A 195 -5.40 -16.57 -12.66
C SER A 195 -6.27 -16.18 -13.86
N PRO A 196 -6.72 -17.16 -14.68
CA PRO A 196 -7.66 -16.89 -15.77
C PRO A 196 -9.07 -16.53 -15.29
N VAL A 197 -9.35 -16.65 -13.98
CA VAL A 197 -10.65 -16.31 -13.38
C VAL A 197 -10.61 -14.93 -12.73
N TYR A 198 -9.57 -14.66 -11.93
CA TYR A 198 -9.50 -13.46 -11.08
C TYR A 198 -8.46 -12.43 -11.55
N GLY A 199 -7.54 -12.80 -12.43
CA GLY A 199 -6.35 -12.00 -12.78
C GLY A 199 -5.14 -12.44 -11.98
N PHE A 200 -5.19 -12.29 -10.65
CA PHE A 200 -4.16 -12.77 -9.71
C PHE A 200 -4.78 -13.48 -8.51
N VAL A 201 -4.00 -14.33 -7.84
CA VAL A 201 -4.28 -14.95 -6.54
C VAL A 201 -3.08 -14.77 -5.61
N ASN A 202 -3.28 -14.79 -4.30
CA ASN A 202 -2.18 -14.53 -3.36
C ASN A 202 -1.14 -15.65 -3.31
N VAL A 203 -1.60 -16.88 -3.43
CA VAL A 203 -0.76 -18.09 -3.42
C VAL A 203 -1.05 -18.84 -4.72
N PRO A 204 -0.04 -19.35 -5.44
CA PRO A 204 -0.23 -20.10 -6.67
C PRO A 204 -1.32 -21.16 -6.57
N ASN A 205 -2.19 -21.24 -7.58
CA ASN A 205 -3.27 -22.23 -7.69
C ASN A 205 -4.30 -22.22 -6.55
N THR A 206 -4.44 -21.12 -5.81
CA THR A 206 -5.46 -20.98 -4.75
C THR A 206 -6.64 -20.11 -5.19
N ALA A 207 -7.75 -20.24 -4.46
CA ALA A 207 -8.94 -19.40 -4.59
C ALA A 207 -9.60 -19.29 -3.19
N PRO A 208 -10.44 -18.26 -2.92
CA PRO A 208 -10.79 -17.14 -3.80
C PRO A 208 -9.67 -16.09 -3.89
N SER A 209 -9.85 -15.10 -4.78
CA SER A 209 -9.02 -13.90 -4.80
C SER A 209 -9.75 -12.67 -4.24
N PHE A 210 -8.97 -11.64 -3.90
CA PHE A 210 -9.40 -10.39 -3.29
C PHE A 210 -8.63 -9.21 -3.88
N ILE A 211 -9.15 -8.00 -3.69
CA ILE A 211 -8.63 -6.80 -4.35
C ILE A 211 -7.17 -6.50 -4.00
N GLU A 212 -6.73 -6.79 -2.77
CA GLU A 212 -5.35 -6.64 -2.35
C GLU A 212 -4.39 -7.63 -3.04
N HIS A 213 -4.89 -8.78 -3.51
CA HIS A 213 -4.09 -9.72 -4.30
C HIS A 213 -3.88 -9.17 -5.72
N ILE A 214 -4.94 -8.61 -6.31
CA ILE A 214 -4.86 -7.98 -7.62
C ILE A 214 -3.92 -6.80 -7.57
N HIS A 215 -4.07 -5.94 -6.56
CA HIS A 215 -3.19 -4.81 -6.31
C HIS A 215 -1.72 -5.23 -6.18
N ALA A 216 -1.41 -6.18 -5.29
CA ALA A 216 -0.04 -6.67 -5.13
C ALA A 216 0.53 -7.23 -6.46
N GLY A 217 -0.28 -7.98 -7.20
CA GLY A 217 0.10 -8.53 -8.51
C GLY A 217 0.41 -7.46 -9.55
N VAL A 218 -0.42 -6.43 -9.66
CA VAL A 218 -0.19 -5.31 -10.58
C VAL A 218 1.05 -4.51 -10.16
N MET A 219 1.18 -4.18 -8.87
CA MET A 219 2.31 -3.36 -8.40
C MET A 219 3.65 -4.08 -8.56
N VAL A 220 3.73 -5.37 -8.23
CA VAL A 220 4.96 -6.14 -8.40
C VAL A 220 5.29 -6.37 -9.88
N SER A 221 4.26 -6.48 -10.73
CA SER A 221 4.45 -6.59 -12.18
C SER A 221 5.09 -5.33 -12.73
N ASN A 222 4.60 -4.16 -12.33
CA ASN A 222 5.17 -2.87 -12.74
C ASN A 222 6.59 -2.67 -12.21
N LEU A 223 6.85 -3.05 -10.97
CA LEU A 223 8.17 -2.95 -10.36
C LEU A 223 9.25 -3.75 -11.12
N LEU A 224 8.85 -4.83 -11.79
CA LEU A 224 9.74 -5.72 -12.53
C LEU A 224 9.62 -5.58 -14.06
N ASP A 225 8.87 -4.59 -14.56
CA ASP A 225 8.53 -4.48 -15.98
C ASP A 225 8.01 -5.81 -16.57
N TYR A 226 7.12 -6.47 -15.83
CA TYR A 226 6.46 -7.72 -16.20
C TYR A 226 5.06 -7.40 -16.71
N LYS A 227 4.68 -7.97 -17.87
CA LYS A 227 3.34 -7.82 -18.42
C LYS A 227 2.44 -9.01 -18.04
N PRO A 228 1.38 -8.82 -17.24
CA PRO A 228 0.45 -9.89 -16.90
C PRO A 228 -0.33 -10.39 -18.13
N HIS A 229 -0.66 -11.68 -18.17
CA HIS A 229 -1.45 -12.29 -19.23
C HIS A 229 -2.95 -12.03 -19.07
N TYR A 230 -3.44 -11.97 -17.83
CA TYR A 230 -4.88 -11.86 -17.52
C TYR A 230 -5.32 -10.46 -17.10
N ILE A 231 -4.81 -9.41 -17.76
CA ILE A 231 -5.16 -7.99 -17.50
C ILE A 231 -6.69 -7.78 -17.54
N SER A 232 -7.37 -8.38 -18.52
CA SER A 232 -8.83 -8.24 -18.64
C SER A 232 -9.60 -8.84 -17.46
N GLN A 233 -9.07 -9.91 -16.84
CA GLN A 233 -9.64 -10.53 -15.66
C GLN A 233 -9.39 -9.66 -14.42
N CYS A 234 -8.22 -9.05 -14.29
CA CYS A 234 -7.95 -8.06 -13.24
C CYS A 234 -8.98 -6.92 -13.29
N VAL A 235 -9.15 -6.30 -14.47
CA VAL A 235 -10.12 -5.21 -14.66
C VAL A 235 -11.54 -5.68 -14.35
N LYS A 236 -11.96 -6.84 -14.88
CA LYS A 236 -13.30 -7.39 -14.63
C LYS A 236 -13.55 -7.66 -13.14
N PHE A 237 -12.56 -8.22 -12.44
CA PHE A 237 -12.66 -8.48 -11.00
C PHE A 237 -12.81 -7.18 -10.22
N ILE A 238 -11.91 -6.21 -10.45
CA ILE A 238 -11.94 -4.90 -9.77
C ILE A 238 -13.28 -4.21 -10.01
N MET A 239 -13.76 -4.16 -11.26
CA MET A 239 -15.05 -3.55 -11.57
C MET A 239 -16.23 -4.24 -10.90
N GLY A 240 -16.15 -5.56 -10.71
CA GLY A 240 -17.14 -6.33 -9.95
C GLY A 240 -17.15 -6.03 -8.45
N CYS A 241 -16.13 -5.36 -7.91
CA CYS A 241 -16.04 -4.94 -6.52
C CYS A 241 -16.63 -3.54 -6.26
N GLN A 242 -17.02 -2.78 -7.28
CA GLN A 242 -17.57 -1.44 -7.08
C GLN A 242 -19.04 -1.50 -6.61
N ASN A 243 -19.31 -0.95 -5.43
CA ASN A 243 -20.66 -0.86 -4.89
C ASN A 243 -21.45 0.32 -5.45
N ASN A 244 -22.77 0.32 -5.24
CA ASN A 244 -23.66 1.39 -5.68
C ASN A 244 -23.26 2.78 -5.16
N ASN A 245 -22.67 2.85 -3.95
CA ASN A 245 -22.20 4.09 -3.35
C ASN A 245 -20.93 4.68 -4.01
N GLY A 246 -20.29 3.97 -4.94
CA GLY A 246 -19.12 4.41 -5.71
C GLY A 246 -17.76 3.93 -5.18
N GLY A 247 -17.70 3.46 -3.93
CA GLY A 247 -16.51 2.83 -3.35
C GLY A 247 -16.43 1.33 -3.67
N PHE A 248 -15.29 0.72 -3.37
CA PHE A 248 -15.01 -0.68 -3.66
C PHE A 248 -14.94 -1.52 -2.38
N SER A 249 -15.44 -2.75 -2.45
CA SER A 249 -15.28 -3.78 -1.41
C SER A 249 -14.11 -4.72 -1.72
N ARG A 250 -13.75 -5.56 -0.74
CA ARG A 250 -12.66 -6.55 -0.86
C ARG A 250 -12.86 -7.57 -1.99
N GLY A 251 -14.12 -7.96 -2.21
CA GLY A 251 -14.58 -8.88 -3.27
C GLY A 251 -15.91 -8.39 -3.83
N SER A 252 -16.63 -9.22 -4.58
CA SER A 252 -17.92 -8.83 -5.21
C SER A 252 -19.06 -8.62 -4.21
N ILE A 253 -18.88 -9.04 -2.96
CA ILE A 253 -19.81 -8.83 -1.85
C ILE A 253 -19.01 -8.21 -0.70
N GLY A 254 -19.55 -7.15 -0.11
CA GLY A 254 -18.97 -6.51 1.07
C GLY A 254 -19.25 -5.02 1.13
N ILE A 255 -18.77 -4.39 2.20
CA ILE A 255 -18.85 -2.95 2.38
C ILE A 255 -17.72 -2.26 1.62
N SER A 256 -17.97 -1.03 1.16
CA SER A 256 -16.92 -0.20 0.60
C SER A 256 -16.02 0.35 1.71
N THR A 257 -14.71 0.30 1.51
CA THR A 257 -13.73 0.99 2.36
C THR A 257 -12.86 1.90 1.51
N LEU A 258 -12.22 2.88 2.13
CA LEU A 258 -11.27 3.76 1.43
C LEU A 258 -10.01 2.97 1.01
N GLU A 259 -9.55 2.01 1.82
CA GLU A 259 -8.42 1.12 1.47
C GLU A 259 -8.68 0.32 0.18
N TYR A 260 -9.82 -0.38 0.09
CA TYR A 260 -10.12 -1.20 -1.09
C TYR A 260 -10.45 -0.34 -2.31
N THR A 261 -11.04 0.84 -2.09
CA THR A 261 -11.21 1.84 -3.16
C THR A 261 -9.86 2.31 -3.69
N TYR A 262 -8.88 2.57 -2.83
CA TYR A 262 -7.53 2.94 -3.24
C TYR A 262 -6.86 1.82 -4.04
N TYR A 263 -6.87 0.57 -3.53
CA TYR A 263 -6.31 -0.58 -4.27
C TYR A 263 -6.95 -0.78 -5.64
N ALA A 264 -8.26 -0.58 -5.75
CA ALA A 264 -8.99 -0.63 -7.02
C ALA A 264 -8.46 0.40 -8.02
N ILE A 265 -8.47 1.68 -7.62
CA ILE A 265 -8.13 2.81 -8.50
C ILE A 265 -6.66 2.77 -8.89
N GLU A 266 -5.75 2.50 -7.96
CA GLU A 266 -4.33 2.37 -8.28
C GLU A 266 -4.07 1.22 -9.25
N SER A 267 -4.72 0.07 -9.05
CA SER A 267 -4.58 -1.07 -9.97
C SER A 267 -5.09 -0.73 -11.37
N LEU A 268 -6.26 -0.09 -11.49
CA LEU A 268 -6.83 0.31 -12.79
C LEU A 268 -5.95 1.33 -13.52
N ALA A 269 -5.42 2.32 -12.80
CA ALA A 269 -4.51 3.32 -13.37
C ALA A 269 -3.27 2.65 -13.97
N ASN A 270 -2.70 1.68 -13.26
CA ASN A 270 -1.50 0.96 -13.68
C ASN A 270 -1.76 -0.07 -14.80
N LEU A 271 -2.93 -0.69 -14.85
CA LEU A 271 -3.34 -1.60 -15.93
C LEU A 271 -3.72 -0.87 -17.23
N SER A 272 -4.08 0.42 -17.15
CA SER A 272 -4.43 1.23 -18.32
C SER A 272 -3.20 1.74 -19.10
N ILE A 273 -2.01 1.60 -18.51
CA ILE A 273 -0.72 2.06 -19.07
C ILE A 273 0.06 0.90 -19.73
N SER A 274 -0.38 -0.36 -19.52
CA SER A 274 0.32 -1.59 -19.93
C SER A 274 -0.16 -2.23 -21.24
#